data_AF-A0AA89CAY5-F1
#
_entry.id   AF-A0AA89CAY5-F1
#
_cell.length_a   1.000
_cell.length_b   1.000
_cell.length_c   1.000
_cell.angle_alpha   90.00
_cell.angle_beta   90.00
_cell.angle_gamma   90.00
#
_symmetry.space_group_name_H-M   'P 1'
#
loop_
_entity.id
_entity.type
_entity.pdbx_description
1 polymer ?
#
loop_
_entity_poly.entity_id
_entity_poly.type
_entity_poly.pdbx_seq_one_letter_code
_entity_poly.pdbx_strand_id
1 'polypeptide(L)'
;MSNDEKQQVYAFNLATAGHNFLISGQAGTGKTTLLVKLHDKLREIGKQVAVVCTTGIACASLPSRCDARTVHCWAGMDDGSKCEQQYVNSYHYLLFLQFPILSSNIPSSPAYGVFISQLIRYARASTKYTDFVLRARRLSDKLLSQGYVCDRLTSSLRKFYGRYGELVIHYDVPLSRMVGDILS
;
A
#
# COMPACT_ATOMS: atom_id res chain seq x y z
N MET A 1 31.90 9.06 -12.99
CA MET A 1 30.50 8.96 -12.55
C MET A 1 30.11 7.51 -12.52
N SER A 2 29.78 6.98 -11.34
CA SER A 2 29.33 5.59 -11.20
C SER A 2 27.97 5.39 -11.88
N ASN A 3 27.62 4.14 -12.18
CA ASN A 3 26.33 3.82 -12.81
C ASN A 3 25.14 4.26 -11.92
N ASP A 4 25.31 4.16 -10.60
CA ASP A 4 24.31 4.58 -9.62
C ASP A 4 24.07 6.08 -9.65
N GLU A 5 25.12 6.91 -9.73
CA GLU A 5 24.97 8.37 -9.81
C GLU A 5 24.16 8.81 -11.04
N LYS A 6 24.36 8.15 -12.18
CA LYS A 6 23.59 8.43 -13.41
C LYS A 6 22.11 8.12 -13.24
N GLN A 7 21.78 7.01 -12.58
CA GLN A 7 20.39 6.63 -12.30
C GLN A 7 19.71 7.61 -11.34
N GLN A 8 20.43 8.11 -10.33
CA GLN A 8 19.90 9.10 -9.39
C GLN A 8 19.61 10.43 -10.08
N VAL A 9 20.52 10.89 -10.95
CA VAL A 9 20.32 12.10 -11.76
C VAL A 9 19.14 11.94 -12.72
N TYR A 10 19.00 10.76 -13.34
CA TYR A 10 17.89 10.47 -14.22
C TYR A 10 16.53 10.48 -13.50
N ALA A 11 16.44 9.84 -12.33
CA ALA A 11 15.25 9.86 -11.49
C ALA A 11 14.88 11.28 -11.04
N PHE A 12 15.89 12.10 -10.72
CA PHE A 12 15.69 13.50 -10.37
C PHE A 12 15.13 14.31 -11.53
N ASN A 13 15.68 14.15 -12.74
CA ASN A 13 15.19 14.83 -13.94
C ASN A 13 13.75 14.44 -14.29
N LEU A 14 13.38 13.17 -14.13
CA LEU A 14 11.99 12.72 -14.31
C LEU A 14 11.06 13.34 -13.28
N ALA A 15 11.50 13.43 -12.02
CA ALA A 15 10.73 14.04 -10.95
C ALA A 15 10.53 15.54 -11.18
N THR A 16 11.58 16.28 -11.53
CA THR A 16 11.46 17.73 -11.79
C THR A 16 10.61 18.03 -13.01
N ALA A 17 10.62 17.14 -14.02
CA ALA A 17 9.80 17.26 -15.22
C ALA A 17 8.30 16.98 -15.03
N GLY A 18 7.85 16.52 -13.84
CA GLY A 18 6.42 16.21 -13.65
C GLY A 18 6.04 14.76 -13.98
N HIS A 19 7.01 13.91 -14.31
CA HIS A 19 6.71 12.53 -14.69
C HIS A 19 6.49 11.64 -13.48
N ASN A 20 5.60 10.66 -13.64
CA ASN A 20 5.44 9.57 -12.69
C ASN A 20 6.50 8.51 -12.96
N PHE A 21 7.22 8.07 -11.93
CA PHE A 21 8.24 7.02 -12.05
C PHE A 21 8.21 6.08 -10.84
N LEU A 22 8.73 4.87 -11.04
CA LEU A 22 8.84 3.84 -10.01
C LEU A 22 10.32 3.57 -9.72
N ILE A 23 10.71 3.63 -8.45
CA ILE A 23 12.07 3.23 -8.02
C ILE A 23 12.00 1.79 -7.51
N SER A 24 12.54 0.86 -8.30
CA SER A 24 12.67 -0.57 -7.94
C SER A 24 14.13 -0.98 -7.79
N GLY A 25 14.38 -2.04 -7.02
CA GLY A 25 15.73 -2.63 -6.85
C GLY A 25 15.76 -3.67 -5.74
N GLN A 26 16.77 -4.54 -5.74
CA GLN A 26 16.91 -5.63 -4.76
C GLN A 26 17.03 -5.12 -3.31
N ALA A 27 16.63 -5.89 -2.30
CA ALA A 27 16.77 -5.49 -0.90
C ALA A 27 18.22 -5.08 -0.58
N GLY A 28 18.40 -4.04 0.26
CA GLY A 28 19.73 -3.55 0.66
C GLY A 28 20.41 -2.57 -0.31
N THR A 29 19.85 -2.28 -1.49
CA THR A 29 20.49 -1.37 -2.48
C THR A 29 20.34 0.14 -2.22
N GLY A 30 20.05 0.57 -0.98
CA GLY A 30 20.01 2.00 -0.63
C GLY A 30 18.83 2.81 -1.22
N LYS A 31 17.74 2.16 -1.66
CA LYS A 31 16.54 2.85 -2.19
C LYS A 31 15.93 3.86 -1.22
N THR A 32 15.91 3.55 0.07
CA THR A 32 15.45 4.47 1.13
C THR A 32 16.33 5.73 1.15
N THR A 33 17.64 5.57 1.04
CA THR A 33 18.59 6.70 0.98
C THR A 33 18.38 7.54 -0.27
N LEU A 34 18.11 6.91 -1.42
CA LEU A 34 17.79 7.63 -2.65
C LEU A 34 16.48 8.41 -2.52
N LEU A 35 15.45 7.79 -1.93
CA LEU A 35 14.16 8.43 -1.69
C LEU A 35 14.31 9.69 -0.84
N VAL A 36 15.08 9.60 0.25
CA VAL A 36 15.34 10.74 1.14
C VAL A 36 16.07 11.86 0.40
N LYS A 37 17.12 11.55 -0.37
CA LYS A 37 17.83 12.54 -1.19
C LYS A 37 16.92 13.21 -2.22
N LEU A 38 16.03 12.44 -2.83
CA LEU A 38 15.10 12.94 -3.82
C LEU A 38 14.04 13.85 -3.20
N HIS A 39 13.50 13.43 -2.05
CA HIS A 39 12.58 14.24 -1.24
C HIS A 39 13.20 15.58 -0.87
N ASP A 40 14.42 15.57 -0.33
CA ASP A 40 15.12 16.78 0.13
C ASP A 40 15.36 17.74 -1.05
N LYS A 41 15.83 17.25 -2.20
CA LYS A 41 16.02 18.08 -3.41
C LYS A 41 14.72 18.64 -3.98
N LEU A 42 13.64 17.87 -4.00
CA LEU A 42 12.35 18.36 -4.51
C LEU A 42 11.78 19.44 -3.58
N ARG A 43 11.96 19.30 -2.27
CA ARG A 43 11.60 20.32 -1.27
C ARG A 43 12.45 21.58 -1.41
N GLU A 44 13.75 21.47 -1.69
CA GLU A 44 14.64 22.61 -1.99
C GLU A 44 14.16 23.43 -3.19
N ILE A 45 13.59 22.78 -4.21
CA ILE A 45 12.99 23.43 -5.39
C ILE A 45 11.59 24.02 -5.08
N GLY A 46 11.14 23.92 -3.83
CA GLY A 46 9.83 24.43 -3.39
C GLY A 46 8.65 23.54 -3.78
N LYS A 47 8.89 22.29 -4.22
CA LYS A 47 7.81 21.36 -4.53
C LYS A 47 7.23 20.77 -3.24
N GLN A 48 5.91 20.66 -3.20
CA GLN A 48 5.22 19.89 -2.17
C GLN A 48 5.25 18.40 -2.53
N VAL A 49 5.99 17.62 -1.74
CA VAL A 49 6.15 16.17 -1.92
C VAL A 49 5.49 15.44 -0.77
N ALA A 50 4.68 14.43 -1.09
CA ALA A 50 4.15 13.47 -0.13
C ALA A 50 4.91 12.14 -0.26
N VAL A 51 5.33 11.59 0.88
CA VAL A 51 5.97 10.27 0.96
C VAL A 51 4.97 9.27 1.52
N VAL A 52 4.63 8.26 0.72
CA VAL A 52 3.59 7.28 1.06
C VAL A 52 4.18 5.88 1.13
N CYS A 53 3.99 5.25 2.28
CA CYS A 53 4.41 3.87 2.52
C CYS A 53 3.21 2.92 2.61
N THR A 54 3.44 1.64 2.37
CA THR A 54 2.41 0.61 2.54
C THR A 54 2.24 0.16 3.99
N THR A 55 3.22 0.39 4.86
CA THR A 55 3.19 0.00 6.28
C THR A 55 3.77 1.08 7.18
N GLY A 56 3.30 1.15 8.44
CA GLY A 56 3.80 2.11 9.43
C GLY A 56 5.26 1.86 9.82
N ILE A 57 5.73 0.60 9.77
CA ILE A 57 7.14 0.27 10.02
C ILE A 57 8.03 0.86 8.91
N ALA A 58 7.57 0.84 7.64
CA ALA A 58 8.29 1.49 6.56
C ALA A 58 8.30 3.02 6.72
N CYS A 59 7.23 3.63 7.24
CA CYS A 59 7.24 5.04 7.63
C CYS A 59 8.29 5.32 8.72
N ALA A 60 8.33 4.50 9.77
CA ALA A 60 9.26 4.67 10.89
C ALA A 60 10.74 4.50 10.49
N SER A 61 11.00 3.76 9.40
CA SER A 61 12.34 3.62 8.84
C SER A 61 12.83 4.87 8.10
N LEU A 62 11.96 5.85 7.84
CA LEU A 62 12.31 7.09 7.17
C LEU A 62 12.60 8.19 8.20
N PRO A 63 13.44 9.17 7.85
CA PRO A 63 13.64 10.36 8.68
C PRO A 63 12.32 11.10 8.95
N SER A 64 12.14 11.61 10.16
CA SER A 64 10.94 12.37 10.57
C SER A 64 10.62 13.56 9.64
N ARG A 65 11.65 14.16 9.02
CA ARG A 65 11.50 15.24 8.04
C ARG A 65 10.75 14.87 6.75
N CYS A 66 10.60 13.59 6.45
CA CYS A 66 9.85 13.13 5.27
C CYS A 66 8.32 13.12 5.48
N ASP A 67 7.83 13.33 6.72
CA ASP A 67 6.42 13.16 7.13
C ASP A 67 5.77 11.94 6.44
N ALA A 68 6.47 10.80 6.48
CA ALA A 68 6.06 9.62 5.74
C ALA A 68 4.80 9.02 6.37
N ARG A 69 3.72 8.95 5.59
CA ARG A 69 2.43 8.42 6.05
C ARG A 69 2.12 7.10 5.37
N THR A 70 1.35 6.25 6.04
CA THR A 70 0.82 5.08 5.34
C THR A 70 -0.17 5.55 4.28
N VAL A 71 -0.38 4.75 3.24
CA VAL A 71 -1.39 5.05 2.21
C VAL A 71 -2.78 5.27 2.80
N HIS A 72 -3.08 4.61 3.93
CA HIS A 72 -4.36 4.77 4.63
C HIS A 72 -4.41 6.10 5.39
N CYS A 73 -3.38 6.41 6.20
CA CYS A 73 -3.26 7.71 6.87
C CYS A 73 -3.32 8.86 5.87
N TRP A 74 -2.59 8.74 4.76
CA TRP A 74 -2.50 9.77 3.71
C TRP A 74 -3.83 9.96 2.96
N ALA A 75 -4.55 8.87 2.68
CA ALA A 75 -5.86 8.92 2.02
C ALA A 75 -7.01 9.30 2.97
N GLY A 76 -6.73 9.66 4.23
CA GLY A 76 -7.75 9.98 5.24
C GLY A 76 -8.61 8.77 5.63
N MET A 77 -8.06 7.56 5.55
CA MET A 77 -8.75 6.30 5.83
C MET A 77 -8.47 5.75 7.24
N ASP A 78 -7.83 6.51 8.13
CA ASP A 78 -7.62 6.08 9.52
C ASP A 78 -8.89 6.17 10.36
N ASP A 79 -8.97 5.22 11.28
CA ASP A 79 -10.01 4.94 12.26
C ASP A 79 -10.10 6.01 13.36
N GLY A 80 -10.39 7.26 13.00
CA GLY A 80 -10.96 8.27 13.90
C GLY A 80 -10.12 8.72 15.11
N SER A 81 -8.94 8.14 15.39
CA SER A 81 -8.09 8.56 16.51
C SER A 81 -6.81 9.24 16.03
N LYS A 82 -6.89 10.57 15.94
CA LYS A 82 -5.79 11.55 15.85
C LYS A 82 -4.85 11.41 14.64
N CYS A 83 -5.11 12.20 13.60
CA CYS A 83 -4.12 13.16 13.08
C CYS A 83 -4.75 14.02 11.97
N GLU A 84 -4.36 15.29 11.99
CA GLU A 84 -4.98 16.43 11.34
C GLU A 84 -5.20 16.25 9.83
N GLN A 85 -6.46 16.49 9.42
CA GLN A 85 -6.97 16.42 8.06
C GLN A 85 -6.39 17.58 7.24
N GLN A 86 -5.16 17.47 6.79
CA GLN A 86 -4.55 18.53 5.99
C GLN A 86 -3.76 17.98 4.81
N TYR A 87 -4.15 18.50 3.63
CA TYR A 87 -3.44 18.46 2.34
C TYR A 87 -3.52 17.17 1.52
N VAL A 88 -4.69 16.80 0.99
CA VAL A 88 -4.75 15.91 -0.20
C VAL A 88 -4.66 16.71 -1.51
N ASN A 89 -5.00 18.01 -1.48
CA ASN A 89 -5.13 18.85 -2.68
C ASN A 89 -3.89 19.71 -3.03
N SER A 90 -2.79 19.66 -2.27
CA SER A 90 -1.62 20.54 -2.50
C SER A 90 -0.32 19.82 -2.87
N TYR A 91 -0.31 18.48 -2.89
CA TYR A 91 0.89 17.72 -3.27
C TYR A 91 0.91 17.49 -4.78
N HIS A 92 1.96 17.99 -5.43
CA HIS A 92 2.14 17.89 -6.88
C HIS A 92 2.87 16.60 -7.28
N TYR A 93 3.51 15.92 -6.33
CA TYR A 93 4.29 14.71 -6.55
C TYR A 93 4.05 13.69 -5.43
N LEU A 94 3.74 12.46 -5.84
CA LEU A 94 3.47 11.36 -4.94
C LEU A 94 4.43 10.21 -5.24
N LEU A 95 5.31 9.91 -4.29
CA LEU A 95 6.29 8.86 -4.44
C LEU A 95 5.77 7.58 -3.80
N PHE A 96 5.29 6.66 -4.65
CA PHE A 96 4.83 5.34 -4.23
C PHE A 96 6.00 4.38 -4.05
N LEU A 97 6.19 3.88 -2.82
CA LEU A 97 6.90 2.63 -2.59
C LEU A 97 5.95 1.47 -2.87
N GLN A 98 5.99 0.86 -4.05
CA GLN A 98 5.13 -0.30 -4.34
C GLN A 98 5.83 -1.64 -4.13
N PHE A 99 5.12 -2.45 -3.34
CA PHE A 99 5.17 -3.89 -3.10
C PHE A 99 6.48 -4.51 -2.63
N PRO A 100 6.50 -5.14 -1.43
CA PRO A 100 7.53 -6.10 -1.13
C PRO A 100 7.38 -7.30 -2.08
N ILE A 101 8.43 -7.56 -2.85
CA ILE A 101 8.68 -8.90 -3.37
C ILE A 101 8.93 -9.75 -2.13
N LEU A 102 8.11 -10.78 -1.95
CA LEU A 102 8.11 -11.64 -0.77
C LEU A 102 9.33 -12.58 -0.80
N SER A 103 10.53 -12.02 -0.67
CA SER A 103 11.74 -12.80 -0.39
C SER A 103 12.39 -12.18 0.84
N SER A 104 12.14 -12.85 1.96
CA SER A 104 12.81 -12.71 3.25
C SER A 104 12.16 -11.74 4.27
N ASN A 105 11.44 -12.36 5.22
CA ASN A 105 11.33 -11.94 6.61
C ASN A 105 10.46 -10.72 6.99
N ILE A 106 9.28 -10.55 6.35
CA ILE A 106 8.24 -9.67 6.90
C ILE A 106 7.49 -10.46 7.99
N PRO A 107 7.33 -9.94 9.21
CA PRO A 107 6.55 -10.63 10.23
C PRO A 107 5.16 -10.90 9.66
N SER A 108 4.62 -12.09 9.86
CA SER A 108 3.39 -12.52 9.19
C SER A 108 2.17 -11.58 9.33
N SER A 109 2.15 -10.65 10.29
CA SER A 109 1.01 -9.78 10.61
C SER A 109 0.67 -8.65 9.59
N PRO A 110 1.60 -7.80 9.11
CA PRO A 110 1.25 -6.68 8.23
C PRO A 110 0.85 -7.12 6.81
N ALA A 111 1.35 -8.27 6.37
CA ALA A 111 1.07 -8.86 5.07
C ALA A 111 -0.42 -9.19 4.88
N TYR A 112 -1.08 -9.75 5.91
CA TYR A 112 -2.52 -10.00 5.89
C TYR A 112 -3.36 -8.74 6.09
N GLY A 113 -2.77 -7.68 6.68
CA GLY A 113 -3.39 -6.36 6.72
C GLY A 113 -3.64 -5.81 5.32
N VAL A 114 -2.72 -6.01 4.38
CA VAL A 114 -2.90 -5.63 2.97
C VAL A 114 -4.10 -6.35 2.36
N PHE A 115 -4.27 -7.64 2.63
CA PHE A 115 -5.42 -8.40 2.14
C PHE A 115 -6.76 -7.82 2.64
N ILE A 116 -6.87 -7.54 3.94
CA ILE A 116 -8.07 -6.92 4.54
C ILE A 116 -8.34 -5.54 3.91
N SER A 117 -7.33 -4.69 3.77
CA SER A 117 -7.49 -3.36 3.17
C SER A 117 -8.01 -3.43 1.73
N GLN A 118 -7.58 -4.42 0.96
CA GLN A 118 -8.06 -4.60 -0.40
C GLN A 118 -9.50 -5.13 -0.44
N LEU A 119 -9.90 -6.01 0.49
CA LEU A 119 -11.29 -6.42 0.62
C LEU A 119 -12.20 -5.23 0.94
N ILE A 120 -11.80 -4.35 1.85
CA ILE A 120 -12.53 -3.09 2.15
C ILE A 120 -12.65 -2.25 0.88
N ARG A 121 -11.55 -2.06 0.14
CA ARG A 121 -11.55 -1.30 -1.12
C ARG A 121 -12.52 -1.91 -2.13
N TYR A 122 -12.50 -3.23 -2.32
CA TYR A 122 -13.38 -3.91 -3.25
C TYR A 122 -14.83 -3.85 -2.79
N ALA A 123 -15.12 -4.08 -1.51
CA ALA A 123 -16.47 -4.01 -0.97
C ALA A 123 -17.11 -2.63 -1.18
N ARG A 124 -16.33 -1.55 -1.01
CA ARG A 124 -16.78 -0.17 -1.27
C ARG A 124 -16.93 0.15 -2.77
N ALA A 125 -16.10 -0.43 -3.62
CA ALA A 125 -16.12 -0.20 -5.06
C ALA A 125 -17.06 -1.15 -5.83
N SER A 126 -17.67 -2.11 -5.15
CA SER A 126 -18.56 -3.11 -5.74
C SER A 126 -19.97 -2.91 -5.20
N THR A 127 -20.95 -2.79 -6.08
CA THR A 127 -22.36 -2.86 -5.67
C THR A 127 -22.87 -4.30 -5.77
N LYS A 128 -22.28 -5.10 -6.68
CA LYS A 128 -22.64 -6.50 -6.93
C LYS A 128 -21.66 -7.44 -6.25
N TYR A 129 -22.19 -8.52 -5.69
CA TYR A 129 -21.40 -9.55 -5.03
C TYR A 129 -20.38 -10.22 -5.98
N THR A 130 -20.77 -10.48 -7.22
CA THR A 130 -19.91 -11.09 -8.25
C THR A 130 -18.65 -10.28 -8.53
N ASP A 131 -18.79 -8.95 -8.56
CA ASP A 131 -17.70 -8.01 -8.83
C ASP A 131 -16.72 -7.94 -7.66
N PHE A 132 -17.23 -8.05 -6.44
CA PHE A 132 -16.44 -8.14 -5.22
C PHE A 132 -15.65 -9.45 -5.20
N VAL A 133 -16.33 -10.60 -5.38
CA VAL A 133 -15.72 -11.94 -5.38
C VAL A 133 -14.65 -12.06 -6.45
N LEU A 134 -14.92 -11.61 -7.68
CA LEU A 134 -13.96 -11.68 -8.78
C LEU A 134 -12.63 -11.00 -8.43
N ARG A 135 -12.69 -9.81 -7.83
CA ARG A 135 -11.49 -9.06 -7.42
C ARG A 135 -10.80 -9.68 -6.22
N ALA A 136 -11.58 -10.11 -5.23
CA ALA A 136 -11.07 -10.74 -4.02
C ALA A 136 -10.36 -12.07 -4.33
N ARG A 137 -10.96 -12.94 -5.16
CA ARG A 137 -10.39 -14.22 -5.60
C ARG A 137 -9.07 -14.01 -6.35
N ARG A 138 -9.05 -13.11 -7.35
CA ARG A 138 -7.81 -12.79 -8.09
C ARG A 138 -6.67 -12.35 -7.17
N LEU A 139 -6.99 -11.58 -6.12
CA LEU A 139 -6.00 -11.19 -5.12
C LEU A 139 -5.56 -12.39 -4.28
N SER A 140 -6.48 -13.21 -3.80
CA SER A 140 -6.18 -14.43 -3.04
C SER A 140 -5.26 -15.36 -3.81
N ASP A 141 -5.57 -15.66 -5.08
CA ASP A 141 -4.75 -16.52 -5.95
C ASP A 141 -3.33 -15.98 -6.11
N LYS A 142 -3.22 -14.65 -6.27
CA LYS A 142 -1.92 -13.98 -6.36
C LYS A 142 -1.14 -14.08 -5.04
N LEU A 143 -1.80 -13.98 -3.89
CA LEU A 143 -1.14 -14.11 -2.59
C LEU A 143 -0.74 -15.57 -2.32
N LEU A 144 -1.60 -16.53 -2.65
CA LEU A 144 -1.29 -17.97 -2.52
C LEU A 144 -0.09 -18.36 -3.39
N SER A 145 -0.02 -17.90 -4.65
CA SER A 145 1.14 -18.13 -5.52
C SER A 145 2.43 -17.46 -5.03
N GLN A 146 2.32 -16.46 -4.16
CA GLN A 146 3.45 -15.81 -3.48
C GLN A 146 3.84 -16.49 -2.15
N GLY A 147 3.22 -17.63 -1.80
CA GLY A 147 3.53 -18.41 -0.61
C GLY A 147 2.75 -18.02 0.65
N TYR A 148 1.64 -17.27 0.51
CA TYR A 148 0.73 -17.05 1.63
C TYR A 148 -0.03 -18.32 1.98
N VAL A 149 -0.41 -18.48 3.25
CA VAL A 149 -1.10 -19.67 3.74
C VAL A 149 -2.61 -19.47 3.65
N CYS A 150 -3.32 -20.42 3.04
CA CYS A 150 -4.77 -20.36 2.88
C CYS A 150 -5.51 -20.21 4.22
N ASP A 151 -5.11 -20.95 5.25
CA ASP A 151 -5.72 -20.85 6.60
C ASP A 151 -5.60 -19.44 7.19
N ARG A 152 -4.48 -18.75 6.92
CA ARG A 152 -4.26 -17.38 7.39
C ARG A 152 -5.06 -16.36 6.57
N LEU A 153 -5.22 -16.59 5.27
CA LEU A 153 -6.15 -15.79 4.45
C LEU A 153 -7.59 -15.98 4.91
N THR A 154 -8.00 -17.21 5.23
CA THR A 154 -9.31 -17.53 5.80
C THR A 154 -9.49 -16.80 7.14
N SER A 155 -8.53 -16.87 8.05
CA SER A 155 -8.55 -16.13 9.31
C SER A 155 -8.69 -14.61 9.10
N SER A 156 -8.01 -14.08 8.07
CA SER A 156 -8.05 -12.66 7.72
C SER A 156 -9.39 -12.24 7.12
N LEU A 157 -10.00 -13.10 6.29
CA LEU A 157 -11.34 -12.89 5.74
C LEU A 157 -12.41 -12.94 6.84
N ARG A 158 -12.26 -13.84 7.83
CA ARG A 158 -13.12 -13.86 9.03
C ARG A 158 -12.99 -12.57 9.84
N LYS A 159 -11.77 -12.05 10.02
CA LYS A 159 -11.53 -10.76 10.68
C LYS A 159 -12.14 -9.59 9.92
N PHE A 160 -12.03 -9.59 8.59
CA PHE A 160 -12.68 -8.61 7.72
C PHE A 160 -14.20 -8.63 7.92
N TYR A 161 -14.83 -9.80 7.83
CA TYR A 161 -16.26 -9.95 7.99
C TYR A 161 -16.75 -9.54 9.39
N GLY A 162 -15.98 -9.83 10.44
CA GLY A 162 -16.33 -9.45 11.81
C GLY A 162 -16.15 -7.97 12.12
N ARG A 163 -15.17 -7.28 11.51
CA ARG A 163 -14.88 -5.86 11.77
C ARG A 163 -15.54 -4.89 10.79
N TYR A 164 -15.81 -5.36 9.57
CA TYR A 164 -16.31 -4.56 8.46
C TYR A 164 -17.51 -5.22 7.79
N GLY A 165 -18.28 -6.00 8.55
CA GLY A 165 -19.43 -6.76 8.06
C GLY A 165 -20.49 -5.85 7.42
N GLU A 166 -20.61 -4.62 7.89
CA GLU A 166 -21.50 -3.60 7.34
C GLU A 166 -21.19 -3.25 5.87
N LEU A 167 -19.95 -3.44 5.41
CA LEU A 167 -19.56 -3.20 4.01
C LEU A 167 -19.97 -4.33 3.07
N VAL A 168 -20.41 -5.47 3.60
CA VAL A 168 -20.74 -6.66 2.80
C VAL A 168 -22.12 -7.22 3.14
N ILE A 169 -22.80 -6.67 4.14
CA ILE A 169 -24.14 -7.09 4.56
C ILE A 169 -25.16 -6.91 3.43
N HIS A 170 -24.99 -5.91 2.57
CA HIS A 170 -25.88 -5.65 1.44
C HIS A 170 -25.81 -6.71 0.34
N TYR A 171 -24.82 -7.60 0.36
CA TYR A 171 -24.78 -8.75 -0.54
C TYR A 171 -25.67 -9.90 -0.09
N ASP A 172 -26.10 -9.93 1.19
CA ASP A 172 -26.90 -11.00 1.79
C ASP A 172 -26.28 -12.41 1.61
N VAL A 173 -24.96 -12.50 1.77
CA VAL A 173 -24.20 -13.75 1.63
C VAL A 173 -23.53 -14.11 2.96
N PRO A 174 -23.74 -15.34 3.49
CA PRO A 174 -23.08 -15.76 4.71
C PRO A 174 -21.57 -15.92 4.53
N LEU A 175 -20.81 -15.70 5.61
CA LEU A 175 -19.35 -15.81 5.64
C LEU A 175 -18.83 -17.15 5.09
N SER A 176 -19.50 -18.27 5.37
CA SER A 176 -19.11 -19.59 4.87
C SER A 176 -19.08 -19.64 3.34
N ARG A 177 -20.13 -19.10 2.70
CA ARG A 177 -20.23 -19.00 1.24
C ARG A 177 -19.20 -18.03 0.69
N MET A 178 -19.00 -16.89 1.34
CA MET A 178 -17.99 -15.91 0.92
C MET A 178 -16.55 -16.43 1.01
N VAL A 179 -16.24 -17.23 2.03
CA VAL A 179 -14.94 -17.91 2.14
C VAL A 179 -14.76 -18.89 0.98
N GLY A 180 -15.76 -19.71 0.68
CA GLY A 180 -15.73 -20.62 -0.46
C GLY A 180 -15.56 -19.87 -1.79
N ASP A 181 -16.32 -18.81 -2.00
CA ASP A 181 -16.29 -18.08 -3.27
C ASP A 181 -14.96 -17.33 -3.51
N ILE A 182 -14.21 -16.99 -2.45
CA ILE A 182 -12.94 -16.23 -2.53
C ILE A 182 -11.69 -17.12 -2.44
N LEU A 183 -11.73 -18.23 -1.70
CA LEU A 183 -10.57 -19.07 -1.36
C LEU A 183 -10.66 -20.52 -1.86
N SER A 184 -11.69 -20.85 -2.65
CA SER A 184 -11.88 -22.19 -3.23
C SER A 184 -11.45 -22.30 -4.68
#